data_AF-A0A7S3RGP9-F1
#
_entry.id   AF-A0A7S3RGP9-F1
#
_cell.length_a   1.000
_cell.length_b   1.000
_cell.length_c   1.000
_cell.angle_alpha   90.00
_cell.angle_beta   90.00
_cell.angle_gamma   90.00
#
_symmetry.space_group_name_H-M   'P 1'
#
loop_
_entity.id
_entity.type
_entity.pdbx_description
1 polymer ?
#
loop_
_entity_poly.entity_id
_entity_poly.type
_entity_poly.pdbx_seq_one_letter_code
_entity_poly.pdbx_strand_id
1 'polypeptide(L)'
;AVMLCTSSRTRSRLALTLATAALAALLAVRRDRGSAAPFERCNIARRAATGPLPLHTQHPYIVRLGHRNAELRARLIRERLLADMGDVNCTPSQAGSQRKGIETMRLREYIDGWMQREVRRDSSQNKYVFGEFGDAWAPLRDAYVLPPCGPACDRTRVAVTIGLGGLHSGRPCEWREGGGSAAGSRARPC
;
A
#
# COMPACT_ATOMS: atom_id res chain seq x y z
N ALA A 1 -44.79 66.74 -38.97
CA ALA A 1 -44.10 66.03 -40.05
C ALA A 1 -43.85 64.57 -39.64
N VAL A 2 -43.50 63.69 -40.58
CA VAL A 2 -43.31 62.24 -40.38
C VAL A 2 -41.83 61.93 -40.13
N MET A 3 -41.47 61.01 -39.21
CA MET A 3 -40.72 59.76 -39.53
C MET A 3 -40.55 58.75 -38.36
N LEU A 4 -40.27 57.51 -38.77
CA LEU A 4 -39.97 56.24 -38.06
C LEU A 4 -38.67 56.31 -37.21
N CYS A 5 -38.23 55.38 -36.32
CA CYS A 5 -38.78 54.27 -35.49
C CYS A 5 -37.65 53.87 -34.46
N THR A 6 -37.55 52.77 -33.68
CA THR A 6 -38.21 51.44 -33.62
C THR A 6 -38.08 50.78 -32.22
N SER A 7 -38.82 49.68 -32.02
CA SER A 7 -38.78 48.65 -30.94
C SER A 7 -37.44 48.32 -30.24
N SER A 8 -37.46 48.15 -28.90
CA SER A 8 -37.38 46.80 -28.26
C SER A 8 -37.30 46.83 -26.70
N ARG A 9 -38.12 46.01 -26.01
CA ARG A 9 -38.13 45.88 -24.54
C ARG A 9 -38.48 44.46 -24.02
N THR A 10 -37.76 43.41 -24.44
CA THR A 10 -38.03 42.01 -23.97
C THR A 10 -36.82 41.06 -24.05
N ARG A 11 -35.74 41.29 -23.28
CA ARG A 11 -34.62 40.30 -23.17
C ARG A 11 -34.06 40.02 -21.77
N SER A 12 -34.38 40.80 -20.73
CA SER A 12 -33.62 40.78 -19.47
C SER A 12 -34.05 39.79 -18.37
N ARG A 13 -35.07 38.93 -18.58
CA ARG A 13 -35.56 37.99 -17.55
C ARG A 13 -35.27 36.50 -17.79
N LEU A 14 -35.06 36.07 -19.04
CA LEU A 14 -34.75 34.67 -19.38
C LEU A 14 -33.26 34.31 -19.19
N ALA A 15 -32.36 35.27 -19.39
CA ALA A 15 -30.91 35.01 -19.26
C ALA A 15 -30.50 34.71 -17.80
N LEU A 16 -31.13 35.37 -16.82
CA LEU A 16 -30.73 35.27 -15.41
C LEU A 16 -31.14 33.95 -14.76
N THR A 17 -32.25 33.34 -15.19
CA THR A 17 -32.71 32.03 -14.70
C THR A 17 -31.97 30.86 -15.35
N LEU A 18 -31.58 30.98 -16.63
CA LEU A 18 -30.72 29.99 -17.28
C LEU A 18 -29.31 29.95 -16.66
N ALA A 19 -28.74 31.09 -16.31
CA ALA A 19 -27.42 31.17 -15.68
C ALA A 19 -27.37 30.49 -14.30
N THR A 20 -28.41 30.68 -13.46
CA THR A 20 -28.47 30.04 -12.14
C THR A 20 -28.75 28.53 -12.22
N ALA A 21 -29.60 28.09 -13.16
CA ALA A 21 -29.82 26.66 -13.41
C ALA A 21 -28.54 25.95 -13.89
N ALA A 22 -27.79 26.55 -14.81
CA ALA A 22 -26.52 26.01 -15.29
C ALA A 22 -25.46 25.93 -14.18
N LEU A 23 -25.36 26.95 -13.31
CA LEU A 23 -24.44 26.94 -12.19
C LEU A 23 -24.81 25.89 -11.13
N ALA A 24 -26.11 25.72 -10.84
CA ALA A 24 -26.61 24.66 -9.96
C ALA A 24 -26.30 23.27 -10.52
N ALA A 25 -26.48 23.04 -11.82
CA ALA A 25 -26.11 21.79 -12.48
C ALA A 25 -24.59 21.51 -12.42
N LEU A 26 -23.74 22.51 -12.68
CA LEU A 26 -22.29 22.38 -12.57
C LEU A 26 -21.81 22.11 -11.13
N LEU A 27 -22.50 22.64 -10.12
CA LEU A 27 -22.24 22.35 -8.70
C LEU A 27 -22.74 20.96 -8.29
N ALA A 28 -23.87 20.49 -8.83
CA ALA A 28 -24.37 19.14 -8.61
C ALA A 28 -23.46 18.08 -9.23
N VAL A 29 -23.03 18.27 -10.49
CA VAL A 29 -22.08 17.40 -11.21
C VAL A 29 -20.72 17.33 -10.51
N ARG A 30 -20.32 18.38 -9.76
CA ARG A 30 -19.11 18.35 -8.91
C ARG A 30 -19.28 17.65 -7.56
N ARG A 31 -20.50 17.30 -7.14
CA ARG A 31 -20.75 16.67 -5.84
C ARG A 31 -20.88 15.15 -5.90
N ASP A 32 -21.15 14.56 -7.08
CA ASP A 32 -21.04 13.10 -7.27
C ASP A 32 -19.58 12.68 -7.49
N ARG A 33 -18.74 12.96 -6.47
CA ARG A 33 -17.52 12.18 -6.26
C ARG A 33 -17.99 10.81 -5.79
N GLY A 34 -18.18 9.92 -6.77
CA GLY A 34 -18.92 8.67 -6.66
C GLY A 34 -18.79 8.01 -5.30
N SER A 35 -19.94 7.75 -4.67
CA SER A 35 -20.03 7.08 -3.38
C SER A 35 -19.09 5.88 -3.35
N ALA A 36 -18.05 5.94 -2.51
CA ALA A 36 -17.13 4.85 -2.32
C ALA A 36 -17.90 3.72 -1.64
N ALA A 37 -18.46 2.82 -2.47
CA ALA A 37 -19.19 1.65 -2.02
C ALA A 37 -18.37 0.97 -0.90
N PRO A 38 -18.98 0.73 0.27
CA PRO A 38 -18.23 0.31 1.44
C PRO A 38 -17.45 -0.96 1.09
N PHE A 39 -16.11 -0.89 1.15
CA PHE A 39 -15.22 -1.98 0.77
C PHE A 39 -15.64 -3.26 1.49
N GLU A 40 -16.33 -4.15 0.78
CA GLU A 40 -16.86 -5.36 1.38
C GLU A 40 -15.69 -6.23 1.81
N ARG A 41 -15.64 -6.56 3.10
CA ARG A 41 -14.47 -7.18 3.72
C ARG A 41 -14.43 -8.68 3.40
N CYS A 42 -14.15 -9.01 2.15
CA CYS A 42 -13.99 -10.39 1.70
C CYS A 42 -12.96 -11.13 2.56
N ASN A 43 -13.38 -12.26 3.13
CA ASN A 43 -12.53 -13.08 3.99
C ASN A 43 -11.49 -13.85 3.16
N ILE A 44 -10.21 -13.47 3.27
CA ILE A 44 -9.11 -14.19 2.62
C ILE A 44 -9.02 -15.61 3.20
N ALA A 45 -9.14 -16.61 2.33
CA ALA A 45 -9.17 -18.03 2.72
C ALA A 45 -7.90 -18.44 3.47
N ARG A 46 -8.02 -19.25 4.53
CA ARG A 46 -6.90 -19.71 5.36
C ARG A 46 -6.65 -21.20 5.13
N ARG A 47 -5.43 -21.59 4.77
CA ARG A 47 -5.03 -22.98 4.45
C ARG A 47 -3.86 -23.43 5.33
N ALA A 48 -3.80 -24.71 5.69
CA ALA A 48 -2.61 -25.30 6.33
C ALA A 48 -1.58 -25.71 5.27
N ALA A 49 -0.29 -25.62 5.58
CA ALA A 49 0.78 -26.07 4.69
C ALA A 49 1.06 -27.58 4.82
N THR A 50 0.12 -28.41 4.34
CA THR A 50 0.20 -29.89 4.38
C THR A 50 0.98 -30.50 3.22
N GLY A 51 1.45 -29.69 2.26
CA GLY A 51 2.17 -30.13 1.07
C GLY A 51 2.58 -28.94 0.18
N PRO A 52 2.93 -29.18 -1.09
CA PRO A 52 3.24 -28.13 -2.06
C PRO A 52 2.12 -27.11 -2.22
N LEU A 53 2.45 -25.84 -2.03
CA LEU A 53 1.52 -24.70 -2.14
C LEU A 53 1.39 -24.24 -3.60
N PRO A 54 0.17 -24.04 -4.12
CA PRO A 54 -0.03 -23.52 -5.48
C PRO A 54 0.32 -22.04 -5.55
N LEU A 55 1.29 -21.66 -6.40
CA LEU A 55 1.64 -20.25 -6.63
C LEU A 55 0.60 -19.51 -7.49
N HIS A 56 -0.05 -20.20 -8.42
CA HIS A 56 -1.04 -19.62 -9.31
C HIS A 56 -2.45 -20.01 -8.84
N THR A 57 -3.09 -19.11 -8.10
CA THR A 57 -4.50 -19.26 -7.67
C THR A 57 -5.31 -18.04 -8.09
N GLN A 58 -6.57 -18.26 -8.51
CA GLN A 58 -7.49 -17.20 -8.94
C GLN A 58 -7.85 -16.21 -7.80
N HIS A 59 -7.68 -16.62 -6.54
CA HIS A 59 -7.93 -15.81 -5.35
C HIS A 59 -6.75 -15.88 -4.38
N PRO A 60 -6.48 -14.81 -3.60
CA PRO A 60 -5.45 -14.82 -2.57
C PRO A 60 -5.83 -15.73 -1.40
N TYR A 61 -4.83 -16.26 -0.70
CA TYR A 61 -5.01 -17.09 0.49
C TYR A 61 -3.88 -16.87 1.51
N ILE A 62 -4.19 -17.09 2.79
CA ILE A 62 -3.23 -17.01 3.91
C ILE A 62 -2.80 -18.43 4.29
N VAL A 63 -1.49 -18.64 4.41
CA VAL A 63 -0.92 -19.95 4.78
C VAL A 63 -0.60 -19.99 6.28
N ARG A 64 -1.13 -21.01 6.96
CA ARG A 64 -0.71 -21.41 8.32
C ARG A 64 0.48 -22.35 8.20
N LEU A 65 1.67 -21.83 8.49
CA LEU A 65 2.96 -22.53 8.40
C LEU A 65 3.37 -23.28 9.69
N GLY A 66 2.50 -23.33 10.70
CA GLY A 66 2.80 -23.92 12.01
C GLY A 66 4.01 -23.26 12.69
N HIS A 67 4.91 -24.08 13.24
CA HIS A 67 6.10 -23.58 13.93
C HIS A 67 7.22 -23.10 13.00
N ARG A 68 7.16 -23.28 11.65
CA ARG A 68 8.18 -22.76 10.71
C ARG A 68 8.42 -21.26 10.96
N ASN A 69 9.66 -20.80 10.75
CA ASN A 69 10.11 -19.45 11.11
C ASN A 69 10.07 -19.14 12.63
N ALA A 70 10.17 -20.15 13.51
CA ALA A 70 10.31 -19.93 14.95
C ALA A 70 11.58 -19.15 15.31
N GLU A 71 12.72 -19.52 14.71
CA GLU A 71 13.99 -18.81 14.91
C GLU A 71 13.89 -17.35 14.46
N LEU A 72 13.37 -17.09 13.25
CA LEU A 72 13.15 -15.72 12.77
C LEU A 72 12.21 -14.93 13.70
N ARG A 73 11.13 -15.54 14.21
CA ARG A 73 10.27 -14.87 15.21
C ARG A 73 11.04 -14.53 16.50
N ALA A 74 11.91 -15.41 16.99
CA ALA A 74 12.73 -15.15 18.16
C ALA A 74 13.77 -14.05 17.93
N ARG A 75 14.39 -14.00 16.74
CA ARG A 75 15.31 -12.92 16.33
C ARG A 75 14.63 -11.55 16.17
N LEU A 76 13.33 -11.54 15.87
CA LEU A 76 12.52 -10.31 15.71
C LEU A 76 11.86 -9.82 17.01
N ILE A 77 12.08 -10.49 18.15
CA ILE A 77 11.73 -9.95 19.48
C ILE A 77 12.58 -8.69 19.73
N ARG A 78 11.97 -7.59 20.21
CA ARG A 78 12.60 -6.25 20.26
C ARG A 78 13.97 -6.27 20.93
N GLU A 79 14.06 -6.91 22.08
CA GLU A 79 15.26 -6.99 22.92
C GLU A 79 16.37 -7.77 22.19
N ARG A 80 16.02 -8.88 21.53
CA ARG A 80 16.96 -9.69 20.74
C ARG A 80 17.41 -8.97 19.48
N LEU A 81 16.49 -8.31 18.77
CA LEU A 81 16.79 -7.53 17.56
C LEU A 81 17.70 -6.34 17.85
N LEU A 82 17.49 -5.65 18.97
CA LEU A 82 18.34 -4.54 19.42
C LEU A 82 19.71 -4.99 19.97
N ALA A 83 19.82 -6.24 20.45
CA ALA A 83 21.09 -6.83 20.87
C ALA A 83 21.91 -7.37 19.67
N ASP A 84 21.28 -8.10 18.75
CA ASP A 84 21.95 -8.70 17.59
C ASP A 84 22.23 -7.69 16.47
N MET A 85 21.37 -6.68 16.30
CA MET A 85 21.36 -5.81 15.11
C MET A 85 21.12 -4.33 15.42
N GLY A 86 21.04 -3.90 16.68
CA GLY A 86 20.70 -2.51 17.03
C GLY A 86 21.61 -1.47 16.35
N ASP A 87 22.87 -1.80 16.13
CA ASP A 87 23.88 -0.90 15.56
C ASP A 87 24.13 -1.18 14.06
N VAL A 88 23.34 -2.04 13.42
CA VAL A 88 23.29 -2.22 11.96
C VAL A 88 22.62 -1.00 11.31
N ASN A 89 23.11 -0.57 10.15
CA ASN A 89 22.48 0.52 9.41
C ASN A 89 21.21 0.05 8.71
N CYS A 90 20.15 0.84 8.84
CA CYS A 90 18.91 0.75 8.07
C CYS A 90 18.72 2.02 7.22
N THR A 91 17.89 1.91 6.17
CA THR A 91 17.61 2.99 5.22
C THR A 91 16.10 3.29 5.12
N PRO A 92 15.43 3.64 6.24
CA PRO A 92 14.00 3.92 6.26
C PRO A 92 13.60 5.01 5.27
N SER A 93 12.51 4.75 4.54
CA SER A 93 11.94 5.64 3.53
C SER A 93 10.51 6.03 3.86
N GLN A 94 10.07 7.17 3.33
CA GLN A 94 8.71 7.66 3.42
C GLN A 94 7.69 6.67 2.84
N ALA A 95 6.49 6.62 3.40
CA ALA A 95 5.42 5.78 2.90
C ALA A 95 4.90 6.32 1.55
N GLY A 96 5.19 5.58 0.48
CA GLY A 96 4.89 5.99 -0.90
C GLY A 96 5.07 4.86 -1.91
N SER A 97 4.57 5.07 -3.13
CA SER A 97 4.90 4.22 -4.29
C SER A 97 6.33 4.47 -4.80
N GLN A 98 6.84 5.69 -4.63
CA GLN A 98 8.24 6.08 -4.89
C GLN A 98 9.02 6.11 -3.58
N ARG A 99 10.20 5.47 -3.54
CA ARG A 99 11.10 5.49 -2.37
C ARG A 99 11.72 6.88 -2.20
N LYS A 100 11.23 7.67 -1.24
CA LYS A 100 11.64 9.06 -0.96
C LYS A 100 12.01 9.25 0.51
N GLY A 101 12.71 10.36 0.81
CA GLY A 101 13.15 10.70 2.17
C GLY A 101 13.96 9.59 2.84
N ILE A 102 14.78 8.88 2.05
CA ILE A 102 15.70 7.84 2.52
C ILE A 102 16.73 8.50 3.43
N GLU A 103 16.94 7.92 4.60
CA GLU A 103 17.84 8.41 5.63
C GLU A 103 18.58 7.20 6.20
N THR A 104 19.92 7.23 6.23
CA THR A 104 20.71 6.16 6.83
C THR A 104 20.83 6.40 8.33
N MET A 105 20.34 5.46 9.14
CA MET A 105 20.39 5.52 10.60
C MET A 105 20.65 4.13 11.18
N ARG A 106 21.00 4.03 12.46
CA ARG A 106 21.10 2.75 13.17
C ARG A 106 19.72 2.15 13.36
N LEU A 107 19.62 0.82 13.36
CA LEU A 107 18.36 0.12 13.58
C LEU A 107 17.72 0.48 14.94
N ARG A 108 18.53 0.72 15.96
CA ARG A 108 18.13 1.26 17.28
C ARG A 108 17.39 2.59 17.16
N GLU A 109 17.98 3.55 16.44
CA GLU A 109 17.42 4.89 16.22
C GLU A 109 16.06 4.82 15.49
N TYR A 110 15.89 3.87 14.57
CA TYR A 110 14.61 3.58 13.93
C TYR A 110 13.60 2.90 14.88
N ILE A 111 14.02 1.88 15.63
CA ILE A 111 13.16 1.08 16.51
C ILE A 111 12.66 1.88 17.74
N ASP A 112 13.50 2.76 18.28
CA ASP A 112 13.16 3.63 19.41
C ASP A 112 12.52 4.94 18.94
N GLY A 113 13.10 5.59 17.91
CA GLY A 113 12.69 6.91 17.45
C GLY A 113 11.52 6.96 16.48
N TRP A 114 11.28 5.92 15.66
CA TRP A 114 10.25 5.92 14.60
C TRP A 114 9.14 4.88 14.78
N MET A 115 9.45 3.64 15.19
CA MET A 115 8.42 2.59 15.32
C MET A 115 7.34 2.87 16.38
N GLN A 116 7.62 3.76 17.35
CA GLN A 116 6.68 4.19 18.39
C GLN A 116 5.78 5.36 17.96
N ARG A 117 5.95 5.93 16.76
CA ARG A 117 5.17 7.10 16.31
C ARG A 117 3.78 6.69 15.82
N GLU A 118 2.77 7.47 16.21
CA GLU A 118 1.46 7.47 15.56
C GLU A 118 1.63 7.78 14.07
N VAL A 119 0.97 7.02 13.18
CA VAL A 119 0.98 7.33 11.76
C VAL A 119 0.12 8.55 11.46
N ARG A 120 0.70 9.49 10.73
CA ARG A 120 0.07 10.71 10.25
C ARG A 120 -0.69 10.45 8.95
N ARG A 121 -1.74 11.23 8.69
CA ARG A 121 -2.50 11.15 7.42
C ARG A 121 -1.64 11.52 6.20
N ASP A 122 -0.65 12.39 6.39
CA ASP A 122 0.39 12.68 5.42
C ASP A 122 1.40 11.51 5.39
N SER A 123 1.45 10.79 4.26
CA SER A 123 2.32 9.62 4.14
C SER A 123 3.81 9.98 4.06
N SER A 124 4.16 11.23 3.76
CA SER A 124 5.54 11.71 3.79
C SER A 124 6.13 11.84 5.20
N GLN A 125 5.26 11.88 6.23
CA GLN A 125 5.65 11.95 7.64
C GLN A 125 5.80 10.55 8.29
N ASN A 126 5.47 9.48 7.55
CA ASN A 126 5.57 8.10 8.04
C ASN A 126 6.77 7.41 7.38
N LYS A 127 7.63 6.75 8.16
CA LYS A 127 8.75 5.96 7.62
C LYS A 127 8.65 4.47 7.94
N TYR A 128 9.01 3.64 6.97
CA TYR A 128 9.25 2.21 7.16
C TYR A 128 10.61 1.80 6.58
N VAL A 129 11.19 0.75 7.15
CA VAL A 129 12.34 0.04 6.60
C VAL A 129 11.79 -1.04 5.66
N PHE A 130 12.25 -1.09 4.41
CA PHE A 130 11.83 -2.11 3.44
C PHE A 130 12.87 -2.29 2.34
N GLY A 131 13.19 -3.56 2.02
CA GLY A 131 14.19 -3.88 1.00
C GLY A 131 15.61 -3.57 1.47
N GLU A 132 15.93 -3.97 2.71
CA GLU A 132 17.30 -3.98 3.20
C GLU A 132 18.06 -5.20 2.66
N PHE A 133 19.25 -4.95 2.13
CA PHE A 133 20.12 -5.92 1.48
C PHE A 133 21.56 -5.81 2.02
N GLY A 134 22.44 -6.72 1.61
CA GLY A 134 23.81 -6.81 2.13
C GLY A 134 23.93 -7.63 3.43
N ASP A 135 25.16 -7.85 3.87
CA ASP A 135 25.50 -9.00 4.72
C ASP A 135 25.13 -8.80 6.20
N ALA A 136 25.14 -7.56 6.69
CA ALA A 136 24.66 -7.23 8.03
C ALA A 136 23.17 -7.60 8.25
N TRP A 137 22.40 -7.72 7.16
CA TRP A 137 20.99 -8.16 7.18
C TRP A 137 20.82 -9.65 6.84
N ALA A 138 21.89 -10.38 6.56
CA ALA A 138 21.85 -11.82 6.24
C ALA A 138 21.24 -12.68 7.38
N PRO A 139 21.57 -12.49 8.68
CA PRO A 139 21.06 -13.36 9.75
C PRO A 139 19.53 -13.47 9.83
N LEU A 140 18.78 -12.43 9.42
CA LEU A 140 17.31 -12.46 9.34
C LEU A 140 16.81 -13.09 8.03
N ARG A 141 17.52 -12.92 6.90
CA ARG A 141 17.19 -13.61 5.64
C ARG A 141 17.46 -15.10 5.73
N ASP A 142 18.54 -15.49 6.41
CA ASP A 142 18.97 -16.88 6.53
C ASP A 142 18.16 -17.67 7.56
N ALA A 143 17.65 -17.01 8.62
CA ALA A 143 16.63 -17.58 9.49
C ALA A 143 15.24 -17.73 8.81
N TYR A 144 15.04 -17.19 7.59
CA TYR A 144 13.78 -17.36 6.85
C TYR A 144 13.72 -18.70 6.12
N VAL A 145 12.84 -19.56 6.63
CA VAL A 145 12.39 -20.81 5.99
C VAL A 145 11.34 -20.45 4.94
N LEU A 146 11.71 -20.63 3.67
CA LEU A 146 10.83 -20.44 2.52
C LEU A 146 9.53 -21.26 2.65
N PRO A 147 8.39 -20.80 2.10
CA PRO A 147 7.17 -21.59 2.06
C PRO A 147 7.34 -22.82 1.15
N PRO A 148 6.66 -23.95 1.42
CA PRO A 148 6.82 -25.16 0.62
C PRO A 148 6.04 -25.06 -0.71
N CYS A 149 6.57 -24.39 -1.74
CA CYS A 149 5.97 -24.34 -3.09
C CYS A 149 6.74 -25.12 -4.16
N GLY A 150 7.49 -26.16 -3.76
CA GLY A 150 8.28 -26.98 -4.67
C GLY A 150 9.45 -26.19 -5.31
N PRO A 151 9.90 -26.56 -6.53
CA PRO A 151 11.08 -25.97 -7.19
C PRO A 151 11.00 -24.46 -7.52
N ALA A 152 9.85 -23.81 -7.27
CA ALA A 152 9.69 -22.37 -7.40
C ALA A 152 10.02 -21.59 -6.10
N CYS A 153 10.05 -22.28 -4.94
CA CYS A 153 10.46 -21.73 -3.65
C CYS A 153 11.89 -22.18 -3.31
N ASP A 154 12.83 -21.92 -4.21
CA ASP A 154 14.26 -22.19 -4.02
C ASP A 154 15.05 -20.90 -3.76
N ARG A 155 16.09 -20.96 -2.92
CA ARG A 155 16.90 -19.79 -2.53
C ARG A 155 17.73 -19.20 -3.67
N THR A 156 18.05 -19.93 -4.73
CA THR A 156 18.70 -19.36 -5.92
C THR A 156 17.72 -18.58 -6.82
N ARG A 157 16.40 -18.77 -6.61
CA ARG A 157 15.33 -18.27 -7.49
C ARG A 157 14.43 -17.19 -6.86
N VAL A 158 14.49 -16.99 -5.54
CA VAL A 158 13.62 -16.05 -4.82
C VAL A 158 14.40 -14.98 -4.06
N ALA A 159 13.97 -13.72 -4.16
CA ALA A 159 14.50 -12.63 -3.37
C ALA A 159 13.81 -12.57 -2.00
N VAL A 160 14.54 -12.90 -0.92
CA VAL A 160 14.09 -12.68 0.46
C VAL A 160 14.34 -11.22 0.83
N THR A 161 13.27 -10.47 1.09
CA THR A 161 13.33 -9.06 1.50
C THR A 161 12.82 -8.89 2.93
N ILE A 162 13.42 -7.96 3.67
CA ILE A 162 13.02 -7.61 5.03
C ILE A 162 12.26 -6.29 4.99
N GLY A 163 11.20 -6.21 5.79
CA GLY A 163 10.50 -4.97 6.10
C GLY A 163 10.22 -4.87 7.60
N LEU A 164 10.46 -3.70 8.17
CA LEU A 164 10.17 -3.39 9.58
C LEU A 164 9.37 -2.08 9.64
N GLY A 165 8.36 -2.06 10.50
CA GLY A 165 7.43 -0.93 10.63
C GLY A 165 6.70 -0.96 11.96
N GLY A 166 6.42 0.23 12.51
CA GLY A 166 5.66 0.40 13.75
C GLY A 166 4.20 -0.03 13.65
N LEU A 167 3.48 0.01 14.78
CA LEU A 167 2.11 -0.51 14.96
C LEU A 167 1.09 0.00 13.92
N HIS A 168 1.30 1.21 13.38
CA HIS A 168 0.41 1.84 12.41
C HIS A 168 1.05 2.01 11.01
N SER A 169 2.26 1.49 10.81
CA SER A 169 2.99 1.61 9.54
C SER A 169 2.19 1.05 8.37
N GLY A 170 2.26 1.73 7.23
CA GLY A 170 1.44 1.42 6.07
C GLY A 170 2.12 1.80 4.78
N ARG A 171 1.77 1.09 3.72
CA ARG A 171 2.18 1.35 2.35
C ARG A 171 0.93 1.66 1.53
N PRO A 172 0.92 2.68 0.65
CA PRO A 172 -0.23 2.95 -0.20
C PRO A 172 -0.61 1.73 -1.04
N CYS A 173 -1.90 1.56 -1.32
CA CYS A 173 -2.37 0.50 -2.21
C CYS A 173 -1.79 0.71 -3.61
N GLU A 174 -0.96 -0.23 -4.06
CA GLU A 174 -0.44 -0.30 -5.43
C GLU A 174 -0.77 -1.65 -6.04
N TRP A 175 -0.96 -1.68 -7.36
CA TRP A 175 -1.03 -2.90 -8.13
C TRP A 175 0.35 -3.20 -8.70
N ARG A 176 0.90 -4.39 -8.41
CA ARG A 176 2.13 -4.88 -9.03
C ARG A 176 1.77 -5.87 -10.13
N GLU A 177 2.31 -5.67 -11.31
CA GLU A 177 2.20 -6.61 -12.44
C GLU A 177 3.10 -7.83 -12.18
N GLY A 178 2.54 -8.82 -11.49
CA GLY A 178 3.25 -10.05 -11.10
C GLY A 178 3.15 -11.16 -12.15
N GLY A 179 3.97 -11.09 -13.20
CA GLY A 179 4.40 -12.27 -13.97
C GLY A 179 3.31 -13.20 -14.51
N GLY A 180 2.25 -12.67 -15.10
CA GLY A 180 1.20 -13.46 -15.75
C GLY A 180 0.39 -12.62 -16.73
N SER A 181 0.38 -13.00 -18.02
CA SER A 181 -0.34 -12.26 -19.06
C SER A 181 -1.84 -12.53 -18.98
N ALA A 182 -2.54 -11.74 -18.17
CA ALA A 182 -3.99 -11.75 -18.01
C ALA A 182 -4.58 -10.38 -18.42
N ALA A 183 -4.32 -9.99 -19.67
CA ALA A 183 -4.87 -8.76 -20.23
C ALA A 183 -6.41 -8.75 -20.10
N GLY A 184 -6.95 -7.70 -19.47
CA GLY A 184 -8.39 -7.49 -19.32
C GLY A 184 -9.01 -7.90 -17.98
N SER A 185 -8.35 -8.72 -17.15
CA SER A 185 -8.89 -9.03 -15.82
C SER A 185 -8.68 -7.86 -14.84
N ARG A 186 -9.63 -6.91 -14.80
CA ARG A 186 -9.86 -6.14 -13.57
C ARG A 186 -10.18 -7.15 -12.47
N ALA A 187 -9.23 -7.39 -11.57
CA ALA A 187 -9.50 -8.16 -10.37
C ALA A 187 -10.62 -7.46 -9.61
N ARG A 188 -11.83 -8.06 -9.63
CA ARG A 188 -12.94 -7.53 -8.85
C ARG A 188 -12.57 -7.59 -7.36
N PRO A 189 -13.04 -6.65 -6.53
CA PRO A 189 -13.02 -6.81 -5.08
C PRO A 189 -14.10 -7.83 -4.68
N CYS A 190 -13.88 -9.09 -5.10
CA CYS A 190 -14.86 -10.17 -5.28
C CYS A 190 -15.77 -10.00 -6.52
#